data_AF-A0AAE2EIL4-F1
#
_entry.id   AF-A0AAE2EIL4-F1
#
_cell.length_a   1.000
_cell.length_b   1.000
_cell.length_c   1.000
_cell.angle_alpha   90.00
_cell.angle_beta   90.00
_cell.angle_gamma   90.00
#
_symmetry.space_group_name_H-M   'P 1'
#
loop_
_entity.id
_entity.type
_entity.pdbx_description
1 polymer ?
#
loop_
_entity_poly.entity_id
_entity_poly.type
_entity_poly.pdbx_seq_one_letter_code
_entity_poly.pdbx_strand_id
1 'polypeptide(L)'
;MDLNNWNTSEIRNMKKAFYNSSFCCGDISNWDTFQVIDMTETFSKIDQIIKIDLSTKRVTKTLFHDPPRNRLAYQIQWTAWDVSNVETMRNLFYKFTYSNSLQTWNVLNIIDLYDFWPNYIQHKWFPKWKWPKNTKGRDPYFWENISPIIL
;
A
#
# COMPACT_ATOMS: atom_id res chain seq x y z
N MET A 1 -14.52 3.65 13.40
CA MET A 1 -14.23 2.20 13.55
C MET A 1 -12.76 2.07 13.87
N ASP A 2 -12.41 1.40 14.97
CA ASP A 2 -11.01 1.15 15.34
C ASP A 2 -10.49 -0.06 14.54
N LEU A 3 -9.42 0.15 13.77
CA LEU A 3 -8.78 -0.88 12.93
C LEU A 3 -7.44 -1.34 13.52
N ASN A 4 -7.01 -0.80 14.65
CA ASN A 4 -5.67 -0.99 15.22
C ASN A 4 -5.44 -2.43 15.69
N ASN A 5 -6.52 -3.18 15.96
CA ASN A 5 -6.48 -4.58 16.40
C ASN A 5 -6.99 -5.56 15.35
N TRP A 6 -7.25 -5.10 14.12
CA TRP A 6 -7.74 -6.00 13.08
C TRP A 6 -6.61 -6.91 12.62
N ASN A 7 -6.85 -8.23 12.65
CA ASN A 7 -5.88 -9.19 12.16
C ASN A 7 -6.00 -9.31 10.64
N THR A 8 -4.97 -8.88 9.92
CA THR A 8 -4.91 -8.93 8.45
C THR A 8 -3.99 -10.05 7.93
N SER A 9 -3.36 -10.86 8.80
CA SER A 9 -2.32 -11.82 8.43
C SER A 9 -2.77 -12.87 7.42
N GLU A 10 -4.06 -13.23 7.43
CA GLU A 10 -4.65 -14.25 6.55
C GLU A 10 -5.41 -13.66 5.36
N ILE A 11 -5.44 -12.34 5.21
CA ILE A 11 -6.20 -11.71 4.13
C ILE A 11 -5.44 -11.90 2.82
N ARG A 12 -6.06 -12.59 1.87
CA ARG A 12 -5.54 -12.76 0.50
C ARG A 12 -6.13 -11.78 -0.50
N ASN A 13 -7.33 -11.27 -0.24
CA ASN A 13 -8.06 -10.38 -1.15
C ASN A 13 -8.55 -9.14 -0.40
N MET A 14 -8.01 -7.98 -0.77
CA MET A 14 -8.38 -6.65 -0.25
C MET A 14 -9.17 -5.82 -1.27
N LYS A 15 -9.57 -6.42 -2.40
CA LYS A 15 -10.28 -5.74 -3.48
C LYS A 15 -11.45 -4.93 -2.94
N LYS A 16 -11.43 -3.62 -3.22
CA LYS A 16 -12.46 -2.65 -2.83
C LYS A 16 -12.76 -2.56 -1.32
N ALA A 17 -11.88 -3.03 -0.43
CA ALA A 17 -12.15 -3.03 1.01
C ALA A 17 -12.52 -1.64 1.57
N PHE A 18 -11.98 -0.57 0.99
CA PHE A 18 -12.29 0.83 1.35
C PHE A 18 -12.77 1.67 0.15
N TYR A 19 -13.27 1.02 -0.90
CA TYR A 19 -13.75 1.71 -2.10
C TYR A 19 -14.90 2.66 -1.77
N ASN A 20 -14.76 3.92 -2.21
CA ASN A 20 -15.77 4.97 -2.03
C ASN A 20 -16.23 5.13 -0.57
N SER A 21 -15.30 4.95 0.36
CA SER A 21 -15.57 5.06 1.80
C SER A 21 -15.14 6.43 2.33
N SER A 22 -15.84 6.92 3.34
CA SER A 22 -15.46 8.11 4.12
C SER A 22 -14.36 7.82 5.14
N PHE A 23 -13.45 6.88 4.83
CA PHE A 23 -12.42 6.38 5.73
C PHE A 23 -11.68 7.53 6.42
N CYS A 24 -11.84 7.67 7.73
CA CYS A 24 -11.31 8.83 8.46
C CYS A 24 -10.40 8.50 9.65
N CYS A 25 -10.38 7.26 10.14
CA CYS A 25 -10.16 7.12 11.59
C CYS A 25 -9.49 5.82 12.09
N GLY A 26 -8.83 5.01 11.26
CA GLY A 26 -8.07 3.83 11.71
C GLY A 26 -6.59 3.91 11.34
N ASP A 27 -5.67 3.62 12.26
CA ASP A 27 -4.25 3.44 11.95
C ASP A 27 -4.05 2.04 11.36
N ILE A 28 -3.70 2.01 10.08
CA ILE A 28 -3.43 0.78 9.32
C ILE A 28 -1.94 0.61 9.04
N SER A 29 -1.07 1.45 9.63
CA SER A 29 0.37 1.45 9.34
C SER A 29 1.08 0.17 9.75
N ASN A 30 0.44 -0.66 10.56
CA ASN A 30 0.95 -1.93 11.05
C ASN A 30 0.24 -3.15 10.44
N TRP A 31 -0.56 -2.99 9.40
CA TRP A 31 -1.21 -4.15 8.77
C TRP A 31 -0.22 -5.09 8.13
N ASP A 32 -0.36 -6.38 8.46
CA ASP A 32 0.31 -7.46 7.75
C ASP A 32 -0.41 -7.67 6.41
N THR A 33 0.32 -7.48 5.33
CA THR A 33 -0.19 -7.63 3.96
C THR A 33 0.56 -8.71 3.19
N PHE A 34 1.43 -9.48 3.86
CA PHE A 34 2.29 -10.46 3.21
C PHE A 34 1.49 -11.52 2.43
N GLN A 35 0.30 -11.91 2.93
CA GLN A 35 -0.54 -12.89 2.24
C GLN A 35 -1.44 -12.30 1.13
N VAL A 36 -1.46 -10.97 0.97
CA VAL A 36 -2.38 -10.30 0.03
C VAL A 36 -1.91 -10.49 -1.40
N ILE A 37 -2.85 -10.87 -2.27
CA ILE A 37 -2.64 -11.09 -3.70
C ILE A 37 -3.35 -10.03 -4.54
N ASP A 38 -4.55 -9.61 -4.12
CA ASP A 38 -5.37 -8.63 -4.85
C ASP A 38 -5.67 -7.40 -3.97
N MET A 39 -5.19 -6.23 -4.38
CA MET A 39 -5.47 -4.93 -3.77
C MET A 39 -6.24 -3.99 -4.71
N THR A 40 -6.91 -4.51 -5.74
CA THR A 40 -7.63 -3.71 -6.73
C THR A 40 -8.61 -2.74 -6.08
N GLU A 41 -8.48 -1.44 -6.39
CA GLU A 41 -9.35 -0.36 -5.93
C GLU A 41 -9.50 -0.24 -4.40
N THR A 42 -8.59 -0.81 -3.61
CA THR A 42 -8.71 -0.87 -2.15
C THR A 42 -8.95 0.50 -1.53
N PHE A 43 -8.19 1.52 -1.94
CA PHE A 43 -8.29 2.89 -1.44
C PHE A 43 -8.88 3.88 -2.47
N SER A 44 -9.60 3.37 -3.47
CA SER A 44 -10.14 4.22 -4.52
C SER A 44 -11.33 5.04 -4.01
N LYS A 45 -11.39 6.32 -4.44
CA LYS A 45 -12.46 7.29 -4.14
C LYS A 45 -12.66 7.54 -2.63
N ILE A 46 -11.58 7.55 -1.87
CA ILE A 46 -11.63 8.00 -0.48
C ILE A 46 -11.57 9.53 -0.47
N ASP A 47 -12.62 10.17 0.04
CA ASP A 47 -12.84 11.62 0.00
C ASP A 47 -12.00 12.42 1.01
N GLN A 48 -11.03 11.80 1.70
CA GLN A 48 -10.20 12.46 2.70
C GLN A 48 -8.70 12.41 2.36
N ILE A 49 -7.98 13.49 2.69
CA ILE A 49 -6.52 13.51 2.66
C ILE A 49 -6.05 12.66 3.83
N ILE A 50 -5.55 11.46 3.53
CA ILE A 50 -5.04 10.60 4.58
C ILE A 50 -3.51 10.60 4.59
N LYS A 51 -2.93 11.04 5.72
CA LYS A 51 -1.50 10.86 6.05
C LYS A 51 -1.28 9.50 6.72
N ILE A 52 -1.61 8.41 6.05
CA ILE A 52 -1.27 7.06 6.55
C ILE A 52 0.15 6.72 6.11
N ASP A 53 0.92 6.16 7.03
CA ASP A 53 2.18 5.51 6.71
C ASP A 53 1.92 4.11 6.14
N LEU A 54 2.17 3.94 4.85
CA LEU A 54 2.10 2.64 4.17
C LEU A 54 3.49 2.04 3.94
N SER A 55 4.54 2.55 4.61
CA SER A 55 5.89 2.06 4.38
C SER A 55 6.08 0.63 4.89
N THR A 56 6.79 -0.17 4.10
CA THR A 56 7.23 -1.50 4.52
C THR A 56 8.19 -1.37 5.71
N LYS A 57 7.80 -1.91 6.88
CA LYS A 57 8.57 -1.83 8.14
C LYS A 57 8.36 -3.06 9.02
N ARG A 58 9.37 -3.40 9.82
CA ARG A 58 9.27 -4.42 10.88
C ARG A 58 8.36 -3.91 12.00
N VAL A 59 7.38 -4.71 12.39
CA VAL A 59 6.50 -4.45 13.54
C VAL A 59 6.67 -5.56 14.57
N THR A 60 6.62 -5.18 15.86
CA THR A 60 6.59 -6.13 16.98
C THR A 60 5.40 -5.78 17.86
N LYS A 61 4.59 -6.79 18.21
CA LYS A 61 3.48 -6.65 19.17
C LYS A 61 3.72 -7.62 20.32
N THR A 62 3.74 -7.08 21.53
CA THR A 62 3.77 -7.89 22.74
C THR A 62 2.36 -8.33 23.08
N LEU A 63 2.17 -9.64 23.24
CA LEU A 63 0.90 -10.20 23.66
C LEU A 63 0.99 -10.49 25.16
N PHE A 64 0.38 -9.62 25.95
CA PHE A 64 0.20 -9.83 27.39
C PHE A 64 -1.21 -10.34 27.66
N HIS A 65 -1.31 -11.34 28.54
CA HIS A 65 -2.51 -11.60 29.31
C HIS A 65 -2.16 -11.32 30.78
N ASP A 66 -2.60 -10.16 31.27
CA ASP A 66 -2.72 -9.66 32.65
C ASP A 66 -1.85 -10.30 33.79
N PRO A 67 -0.95 -9.55 34.46
CA PRO A 67 -0.30 -10.01 35.68
C PRO A 67 -0.98 -9.47 36.96
N PRO A 68 -1.38 -10.43 37.83
CA PRO A 68 -0.79 -10.49 39.17
C PRO A 68 0.13 -11.72 39.36
N ARG A 69 0.49 -12.47 38.30
CA ARG A 69 1.01 -13.87 38.43
C ARG A 69 2.29 -14.25 37.67
N ASN A 70 3.24 -13.35 37.40
CA ASN A 70 4.55 -13.72 36.79
C ASN A 70 4.44 -14.61 35.53
N ARG A 71 3.70 -14.18 34.49
CA ARG A 71 3.67 -14.91 33.21
C ARG A 71 4.63 -14.27 32.19
N LEU A 72 5.33 -15.10 31.44
CA LEU A 72 6.21 -14.69 30.34
C LEU A 72 5.38 -14.01 29.24
N ALA A 73 5.82 -12.83 28.81
CA ALA A 73 5.32 -12.17 27.62
C ALA A 73 5.89 -12.87 26.38
N TYR A 74 5.08 -13.02 25.34
CA TYR A 74 5.59 -13.43 24.02
C TYR A 74 5.40 -12.30 23.01
N GLN A 75 6.35 -12.19 22.10
CA GLN A 75 6.36 -11.18 21.05
C GLN A 75 6.06 -11.85 19.71
N ILE A 76 5.13 -11.26 18.96
CA ILE A 76 4.93 -11.58 17.55
C ILE A 76 5.56 -10.48 16.70
N GLN A 77 6.14 -10.87 15.57
CA GLN A 77 6.79 -9.96 14.62
C GLN A 77 6.28 -10.24 13.21
N TRP A 78 6.14 -9.16 12.43
CA TRP A 78 5.79 -9.24 11.01
C TRP A 78 6.35 -8.04 10.25
N THR A 79 6.23 -8.08 8.93
CA THR A 79 6.58 -6.97 8.03
C THR A 79 5.29 -6.29 7.59
N ALA A 80 5.01 -5.11 8.14
CA ALA A 80 3.83 -4.34 7.73
C ALA A 80 4.02 -3.86 6.29
N TRP A 81 2.92 -3.77 5.54
CA TRP A 81 2.93 -3.30 4.14
C TRP A 81 3.95 -4.02 3.25
N ASP A 82 4.15 -5.32 3.46
CA ASP A 82 4.89 -6.18 2.53
C ASP A 82 4.02 -6.56 1.34
N VAL A 83 4.10 -5.74 0.28
CA VAL A 83 3.36 -5.95 -0.97
C VAL A 83 4.05 -6.91 -1.94
N SER A 84 5.10 -7.62 -1.52
CA SER A 84 5.91 -8.46 -2.41
C SER A 84 5.13 -9.62 -3.03
N ASN A 85 4.03 -10.07 -2.42
CA ASN A 85 3.17 -11.13 -2.98
C ASN A 85 1.95 -10.59 -3.75
N VAL A 86 1.77 -9.28 -3.85
CA VAL A 86 0.63 -8.70 -4.55
C VAL A 86 0.83 -8.84 -6.07
N GLU A 87 -0.18 -9.42 -6.73
CA GLU A 87 -0.20 -9.61 -8.17
C GLU A 87 -1.00 -8.50 -8.89
N THR A 88 -2.08 -8.00 -8.26
CA THR A 88 -2.94 -6.96 -8.86
C THR A 88 -3.28 -5.83 -7.89
N MET A 89 -3.15 -4.59 -8.35
CA MET A 89 -3.52 -3.40 -7.56
C MET A 89 -3.98 -2.22 -8.43
N ARG A 90 -4.66 -2.51 -9.55
CA ARG A 90 -5.32 -1.53 -10.41
C ARG A 90 -6.10 -0.50 -9.61
N ASN A 91 -5.90 0.78 -9.95
CA ASN A 91 -6.64 1.91 -9.39
C ASN A 91 -6.57 2.00 -7.86
N LEU A 92 -5.53 1.46 -7.21
CA LEU A 92 -5.39 1.41 -5.76
C LEU A 92 -5.73 2.75 -5.09
N PHE A 93 -5.25 3.85 -5.68
CA PHE A 93 -5.43 5.23 -5.19
C PHE A 93 -6.22 6.13 -6.16
N TYR A 94 -7.07 5.57 -7.02
CA TYR A 94 -7.85 6.40 -7.96
C TYR A 94 -8.77 7.37 -7.22
N LYS A 95 -8.65 8.68 -7.49
CA LYS A 95 -9.33 9.78 -6.76
C LYS A 95 -9.04 9.82 -5.25
N PHE A 96 -7.89 9.31 -4.83
CA PHE A 96 -7.41 9.41 -3.46
C PHE A 96 -6.06 10.13 -3.43
N THR A 97 -5.88 11.05 -2.48
CA THR A 97 -4.64 11.84 -2.35
C THR A 97 -3.72 11.19 -1.31
N TYR A 98 -2.80 10.34 -1.78
CA TYR A 98 -1.70 9.82 -0.99
C TYR A 98 -0.47 10.73 -1.11
N SER A 99 0.16 11.10 0.01
CA SER A 99 1.29 12.05 0.02
C SER A 99 2.59 11.52 0.64
N ASN A 100 2.57 10.34 1.27
CA ASN A 100 3.77 9.74 1.87
C ASN A 100 4.62 8.97 0.85
N SER A 101 5.77 8.45 1.25
CA SER A 101 6.65 7.68 0.35
C SER A 101 6.18 6.22 0.23
N LEU A 102 6.38 5.61 -0.94
CA LEU A 102 6.22 4.17 -1.21
C LEU A 102 7.56 3.52 -1.61
N GLN A 103 8.69 4.20 -1.41
CA GLN A 103 10.01 3.70 -1.82
C GLN A 103 10.37 2.30 -1.30
N THR A 104 9.77 1.89 -0.18
CA THR A 104 10.04 0.61 0.48
C THR A 104 9.24 -0.56 -0.08
N TRP A 105 8.25 -0.29 -0.92
CA TRP A 105 7.44 -1.35 -1.54
C TRP A 105 8.26 -2.13 -2.57
N ASN A 106 8.09 -3.46 -2.53
CA ASN A 106 8.58 -4.34 -3.57
C ASN A 106 7.46 -4.65 -4.56
N VAL A 107 7.50 -4.03 -5.74
CA VAL A 107 6.42 -4.12 -6.75
C VAL A 107 6.74 -5.07 -7.91
N LEU A 108 7.73 -5.96 -7.76
CA LEU A 108 8.18 -6.84 -8.85
C LEU A 108 7.15 -7.88 -9.29
N ASN A 109 6.25 -8.29 -8.40
CA ASN A 109 5.25 -9.33 -8.71
C ASN A 109 3.94 -8.77 -9.28
N ILE A 110 3.80 -7.45 -9.33
CA ILE A 110 2.59 -6.81 -9.85
C ILE A 110 2.54 -6.94 -11.36
N ILE A 111 1.41 -7.43 -11.86
CA ILE A 111 1.14 -7.71 -13.27
C ILE A 111 0.45 -6.50 -13.93
N ASP A 112 -0.45 -5.83 -13.20
CA ASP A 112 -1.26 -4.71 -13.70
C ASP A 112 -0.66 -3.32 -13.40
N LEU A 113 0.68 -3.23 -13.35
CA LEU A 113 1.41 -2.00 -13.05
C LEU A 113 1.02 -0.80 -13.92
N TYR A 114 0.49 -1.04 -15.12
CA TYR A 114 -0.03 0.00 -16.01
C TYR A 114 -1.16 0.83 -15.40
N ASP A 115 -1.93 0.25 -14.48
CA ASP A 115 -3.04 0.91 -13.78
C ASP A 115 -2.70 1.27 -12.33
N PHE A 116 -1.45 1.02 -11.89
CA PHE A 116 -1.02 1.30 -10.52
C PHE A 116 -1.01 2.80 -10.23
N TRP A 117 -0.54 3.58 -11.20
CA TRP A 117 -0.60 5.03 -11.15
C TRP A 117 -1.87 5.48 -11.85
N PRO A 118 -2.85 6.09 -11.14
CA PRO A 118 -3.99 6.68 -11.80
C PRO A 118 -3.51 7.65 -12.87
N ASN A 119 -4.13 7.65 -14.04
CA ASN A 119 -3.99 8.69 -15.08
C ASN A 119 -4.13 10.14 -14.55
N TYR A 120 -4.54 10.31 -13.28
CA TYR A 120 -4.85 11.56 -12.59
C TYR A 120 -4.02 11.83 -11.34
N ILE A 121 -2.97 11.04 -11.02
CA ILE A 121 -1.86 11.66 -10.27
C ILE A 121 -1.27 12.66 -11.23
N GLN A 122 -1.77 13.91 -11.19
CA GLN A 122 -1.10 15.01 -11.85
C GLN A 122 0.31 15.00 -11.27
N HIS A 123 1.28 14.65 -12.11
CA HIS A 123 2.71 14.46 -11.78
C HIS A 123 3.30 15.56 -10.88
N LYS A 124 2.66 16.73 -10.92
CA LYS A 124 2.92 17.89 -10.10
C LYS A 124 2.80 17.63 -8.57
N TRP A 125 2.12 16.57 -8.11
CA TRP A 125 1.80 16.35 -6.68
C TRP A 125 2.36 15.05 -6.06
N PHE A 126 2.78 14.05 -6.85
CA PHE A 126 3.42 12.83 -6.31
C PHE A 126 4.76 12.55 -7.03
N PRO A 127 5.86 13.12 -6.53
CA PRO A 127 7.12 13.10 -7.24
C PRO A 127 7.72 11.69 -7.34
N LYS A 128 8.44 11.42 -8.44
CA LYS A 128 9.06 10.12 -8.76
C LYS A 128 9.95 9.56 -7.64
N TRP A 129 10.60 10.44 -6.86
CA TRP A 129 11.39 9.99 -5.71
C TRP A 129 10.54 9.34 -4.61
N LYS A 130 9.22 9.53 -4.56
CA LYS A 130 8.35 8.81 -3.60
C LYS A 130 7.91 7.43 -4.10
N TRP A 131 8.23 7.05 -5.32
CA TRP A 131 7.75 5.79 -5.92
C TRP A 131 8.53 4.58 -5.39
N PRO A 132 7.95 3.36 -5.46
CA PRO A 132 8.69 2.12 -5.26
C PRO A 132 9.92 2.06 -6.18
N LYS A 133 11.09 1.76 -5.63
CA LYS A 133 12.36 1.83 -6.38
C LYS A 133 12.43 0.85 -7.54
N ASN A 134 11.74 -0.28 -7.44
CA ASN A 134 11.69 -1.35 -8.43
C ASN A 134 10.41 -1.33 -9.28
N THR A 135 9.77 -0.15 -9.40
CA THR A 135 8.68 0.06 -10.37
C THR A 135 9.19 -0.28 -11.76
N LYS A 136 8.56 -1.25 -12.46
CA LYS A 136 8.98 -1.78 -13.77
C LYS A 136 8.92 -0.79 -14.95
N GLY A 137 8.85 0.52 -14.70
CA GLY A 137 9.03 1.55 -15.72
C GLY A 137 8.03 1.49 -16.89
N ARG A 138 6.99 2.33 -16.83
CA ARG A 138 6.93 3.42 -17.80
C ARG A 138 6.81 4.69 -16.99
N ASP A 139 7.85 5.50 -17.07
CA ASP A 139 7.64 6.93 -16.91
C ASP A 139 6.48 7.30 -17.86
N PRO A 140 5.43 8.00 -17.43
CA PRO A 140 4.38 8.46 -18.33
C PRO A 140 4.90 9.27 -19.53
N TYR A 141 6.16 9.72 -19.49
CA TYR A 141 6.90 10.28 -20.63
C TYR A 141 7.63 9.26 -21.52
N PHE A 142 7.44 7.95 -21.33
CA PHE A 142 8.11 6.91 -22.13
C PHE A 142 7.83 7.07 -23.63
N TRP A 143 6.70 7.68 -24.01
CA TRP A 143 6.34 8.02 -25.38
C TRP A 143 6.67 9.46 -25.82
N GLU A 144 7.09 10.36 -24.91
CA GLU A 144 7.54 11.73 -25.28
C GLU A 144 9.05 11.81 -25.60
N ASN A 145 9.84 10.80 -25.21
CA ASN A 145 11.30 10.75 -25.41
C ASN A 145 11.76 9.75 -26.49
N ILE A 146 10.84 9.14 -27.23
CA ILE A 146 11.18 8.38 -28.44
C ILE A 146 11.17 9.41 -29.57
N SER A 147 12.33 9.99 -29.89
CA SER A 147 12.47 10.70 -31.16
C SER A 147 12.03 9.74 -32.28
N PRO A 148 11.21 10.18 -33.25
CA PRO A 148 10.85 9.32 -34.37
C PRO A 148 12.15 8.88 -35.03
N ILE A 149 12.38 7.57 -35.08
CA ILE A 149 13.39 6.99 -35.96
C ILE A 149 12.93 7.40 -37.37
N ILE A 150 13.62 8.37 -37.95
CA ILE A 150 13.49 8.69 -39.36
C ILE A 150 14.05 7.45 -40.08
N LEU A 151 13.15 6.65 -40.67
CA LEU A 151 13.49 5.64 -41.66
C LEU A 151 13.81 6.31 -43.00
#